data_AF-A0AAD7D626-F1
#
_entry.id   AF-A0AAD7D626-F1
#
_cell.length_a   1.000
_cell.length_b   1.000
_cell.length_c   1.000
_cell.angle_alpha   90.00
_cell.angle_beta   90.00
_cell.angle_gamma   90.00
#
_symmetry.space_group_name_H-M   'P 1'
#
loop_
_entity.id
_entity.type
_entity.pdbx_description
1 polymer ?
#
loop_
_entity_poly.entity_id
_entity_poly.type
_entity_poly.pdbx_seq_one_letter_code
_entity_poly.pdbx_strand_id
1 'polypeptide(L)'
;MNTFLAGMGGTSVYKPRLFSVVVEFVPVTFDPCLDHAFATIEDANGIPRGELAQAHFIKPVARRHPAQMSAHAIFGFASVVSANHAIRHRLFVDGRHVMAQKLLSEPICCLKCQIVGTGHNAVACPSVHDMCARCGDMYRTAECTVLDTERAYSNCRAAKGQFCGHGTADRSCLVFTDRLQFALERNPEANYRYYPTDDPATW
;
A
#
# COMPACT_ATOMS: atom_id res chain seq x y z
N MET A 1 5.85 -16.68 24.71
CA MET A 1 4.61 -16.12 24.12
C MET A 1 3.31 -16.74 24.70
N ASN A 2 3.38 -17.58 25.75
CA ASN A 2 2.20 -18.25 26.32
C ASN A 2 1.57 -17.52 27.53
N THR A 3 2.28 -16.60 28.19
CA THR A 3 1.82 -15.98 29.44
C THR A 3 0.80 -14.85 29.24
N PHE A 4 0.87 -14.13 28.11
CA PHE A 4 -0.03 -13.01 27.81
C PHE A 4 -1.43 -13.49 27.36
N LEU A 5 -1.49 -14.57 26.59
CA LEU A 5 -2.75 -15.15 26.11
C LEU A 5 -3.58 -15.78 27.22
N ALA A 6 -2.94 -16.27 28.30
CA ALA A 6 -3.61 -16.90 29.43
C ALA A 6 -4.55 -15.95 30.19
N GLY A 7 -4.34 -14.63 30.11
CA GLY A 7 -5.18 -13.62 30.75
C GLY A 7 -6.28 -13.03 29.86
N MET A 8 -6.30 -13.34 28.56
CA MET A 8 -7.31 -12.86 27.64
C MET A 8 -8.35 -13.98 27.44
N GLY A 9 -9.60 -13.73 27.81
CA GLY A 9 -10.69 -14.71 27.76
C GLY A 9 -10.76 -15.47 26.42
N GLY A 10 -11.28 -16.70 26.45
CA GLY A 10 -11.15 -17.73 25.39
C GLY A 10 -11.64 -17.40 23.97
N THR A 11 -12.09 -16.17 23.72
CA THR A 11 -12.47 -15.66 22.39
C THR A 11 -11.46 -14.65 21.80
N SER A 12 -10.40 -14.28 22.53
CA SER A 12 -9.40 -13.34 22.05
C SER A 12 -8.43 -14.00 21.08
N VAL A 13 -8.50 -13.59 19.81
CA VAL A 13 -7.57 -14.02 18.76
C VAL A 13 -6.45 -12.98 18.64
N TYR A 14 -5.24 -13.36 19.05
CA TYR A 14 -4.05 -12.55 18.80
C TYR A 14 -3.70 -12.58 17.31
N LYS A 15 -3.65 -11.40 16.68
CA LYS A 15 -3.11 -11.24 15.33
C LYS A 15 -1.65 -10.80 15.44
N PRO A 16 -0.69 -11.63 15.01
CA PRO A 16 0.71 -11.23 15.01
C PRO A 16 0.92 -9.99 14.13
N ARG A 17 1.78 -9.08 14.60
CA ARG A 17 2.25 -7.95 13.79
C ARG A 17 3.00 -8.52 12.58
N LEU A 18 2.61 -8.09 11.39
CA LEU A 18 3.32 -8.41 10.15
C LEU A 18 4.20 -7.24 9.70
N PHE A 19 5.35 -7.56 9.15
CA PHE A 19 6.28 -6.62 8.52
C PHE A 19 5.99 -6.63 7.02
N SER A 20 5.28 -5.60 6.56
CA SER A 20 4.71 -5.58 5.22
C SER A 20 5.64 -4.90 4.22
N VAL A 21 5.77 -5.47 3.03
CA VAL A 21 6.52 -4.89 1.93
C VAL A 21 5.63 -4.77 0.71
N VAL A 22 5.82 -3.70 -0.07
CA VAL A 22 5.27 -3.60 -1.42
C VAL A 22 6.21 -4.33 -2.36
N VAL A 23 5.68 -5.30 -3.08
CA VAL A 23 6.42 -6.05 -4.12
C VAL A 23 5.96 -5.57 -5.48
N GLU A 24 6.89 -5.07 -6.27
CA GLU A 24 6.63 -4.42 -7.55
C GLU A 24 6.64 -5.43 -8.71
N PHE A 25 5.77 -5.21 -9.70
CA PHE A 25 5.68 -6.00 -10.94
C PHE A 25 5.58 -7.54 -10.76
N VAL A 26 4.87 -8.00 -9.73
CA VAL A 26 4.54 -9.41 -9.50
C VAL A 26 3.72 -9.96 -10.68
N PRO A 27 4.11 -11.11 -11.28
CA PRO A 27 3.31 -11.76 -12.33
C PRO A 27 1.87 -11.99 -11.89
N VAL A 28 0.89 -11.73 -12.76
CA VAL A 28 -0.53 -11.96 -12.42
C VAL A 28 -0.91 -13.44 -12.35
N THR A 29 -0.01 -14.31 -12.79
CA THR A 29 -0.08 -15.78 -12.71
C THR A 29 0.17 -16.29 -11.28
N PHE A 30 0.83 -15.51 -10.43
CA PHE A 30 0.90 -15.79 -9.00
C PHE A 30 -0.48 -15.68 -8.36
N ASP A 31 -0.95 -16.77 -7.74
CA ASP A 31 -2.20 -16.80 -7.00
C ASP A 31 -1.92 -17.00 -5.49
N PRO A 32 -2.12 -15.97 -4.66
CA PRO A 32 -1.90 -16.06 -3.22
C PRO A 32 -2.92 -16.93 -2.47
N CYS A 33 -3.97 -17.42 -3.15
CA CYS A 33 -4.97 -18.30 -2.57
C CYS A 33 -4.60 -19.79 -2.70
N LEU A 34 -3.55 -20.15 -3.46
CA LEU A 34 -3.11 -21.54 -3.57
C LEU A 34 -2.33 -21.96 -2.32
N ASP A 35 -2.64 -23.14 -1.79
CA ASP A 35 -2.08 -23.66 -0.53
C ASP A 35 -0.54 -23.68 -0.49
N HIS A 36 0.11 -23.88 -1.64
CA HIS A 36 1.57 -23.98 -1.74
C HIS A 36 2.25 -22.68 -2.21
N ALA A 37 1.49 -21.62 -2.52
CA ALA A 37 2.02 -20.41 -3.14
C ALA A 37 3.12 -19.76 -2.30
N PHE A 38 2.91 -19.69 -0.97
CA PHE A 38 3.88 -19.06 -0.07
C PHE A 38 5.11 -19.94 0.11
N ALA A 39 4.93 -21.25 0.31
CA ALA A 39 6.04 -22.19 0.45
C ALA A 39 6.96 -22.18 -0.78
N THR A 40 6.40 -22.11 -1.99
CA THR A 40 7.20 -22.01 -3.23
C THR A 40 8.02 -20.73 -3.29
N ILE A 41 7.46 -19.59 -2.86
CA ILE A 41 8.19 -18.32 -2.79
C ILE A 41 9.26 -18.40 -1.70
N GLU A 42 8.93 -18.92 -0.52
CA GLU A 42 9.86 -19.04 0.60
C GLU A 42 11.09 -19.88 0.22
N ASP A 43 10.86 -21.07 -0.33
CA ASP A 43 11.92 -22.00 -0.75
C ASP A 43 12.79 -21.38 -1.85
N ALA A 44 12.18 -20.72 -2.86
CA ALA A 44 12.92 -20.09 -3.97
C ALA A 44 13.78 -18.89 -3.55
N ASN A 45 13.48 -18.29 -2.40
CA ASN A 45 14.17 -17.11 -1.89
C ASN A 45 15.05 -17.38 -0.67
N GLY A 46 15.14 -18.63 -0.22
CA GLY A 46 15.88 -18.97 1.01
C GLY A 46 15.26 -18.34 2.26
N ILE A 47 13.96 -18.09 2.25
CA ILE A 47 13.20 -17.59 3.40
C ILE A 47 12.67 -18.82 4.16
N PRO A 48 12.77 -18.87 5.49
CA PRO A 48 12.21 -19.98 6.26
C PRO A 48 10.72 -20.17 6.03
N ARG A 49 10.26 -21.42 5.99
CA ARG A 49 8.85 -21.72 5.75
C ARG A 49 7.93 -21.17 6.84
N GLY A 50 6.80 -20.58 6.43
CA GLY A 50 5.82 -19.95 7.32
C GLY A 50 6.13 -18.50 7.69
N GLU A 51 7.21 -17.93 7.16
CA GLU A 51 7.56 -16.52 7.39
C GLU A 51 6.77 -15.58 6.50
N LEU A 52 6.36 -15.98 5.30
CA LEU A 52 5.42 -15.25 4.46
C LEU A 52 3.99 -15.58 4.92
N ALA A 53 3.43 -14.73 5.78
CA ALA A 53 2.13 -14.96 6.40
C ALA A 53 0.95 -14.46 5.57
N GLN A 54 1.18 -13.47 4.71
CA GLN A 54 0.13 -12.89 3.87
C GLN A 54 0.69 -12.41 2.54
N ALA A 55 -0.08 -12.57 1.47
CA ALA A 55 0.15 -11.86 0.22
C ALA A 55 -1.20 -11.49 -0.42
N HIS A 56 -1.29 -10.30 -1.00
CA HIS A 56 -2.42 -9.92 -1.84
C HIS A 56 -2.02 -8.84 -2.83
N PHE A 57 -2.66 -8.81 -3.99
CA PHE A 57 -2.46 -7.72 -4.94
C PHE A 57 -3.15 -6.45 -4.48
N ILE A 58 -2.47 -5.31 -4.62
CA ILE A 58 -3.05 -3.97 -4.33
C ILE A 58 -4.21 -3.68 -5.27
N LYS A 59 -4.08 -4.08 -6.55
CA LYS A 59 -5.12 -3.91 -7.56
C LYS A 59 -5.98 -5.19 -7.66
N PRO A 60 -7.29 -5.11 -7.34
CA PRO A 60 -8.20 -6.25 -7.48
C PRO A 60 -8.25 -6.77 -8.92
N VAL A 61 -8.41 -8.09 -9.07
CA VAL A 61 -8.46 -8.76 -10.38
C VAL A 61 -9.52 -8.13 -11.29
N ALA A 62 -10.73 -7.87 -10.76
CA ALA A 62 -11.84 -7.26 -11.51
C ALA A 62 -11.56 -5.85 -12.07
N ARG A 63 -10.51 -5.17 -11.59
CA ARG A 63 -10.12 -3.83 -12.08
C ARG A 63 -8.88 -3.86 -12.98
N ARG A 64 -8.30 -5.03 -13.23
CA ARG A 64 -7.11 -5.16 -14.09
C ARG A 64 -7.50 -4.97 -15.56
N HIS A 65 -6.55 -4.46 -16.33
CA HIS A 65 -6.70 -4.47 -17.78
C HIS A 65 -6.56 -5.93 -18.26
N PRO A 66 -7.33 -6.41 -19.26
CA PRO A 66 -7.26 -7.81 -19.70
C PRO A 66 -5.85 -8.26 -20.12
N ALA A 67 -5.08 -7.36 -20.74
CA ALA A 67 -3.70 -7.62 -21.16
C ALA A 67 -2.64 -7.36 -20.06
N GLN A 68 -3.04 -7.08 -18.82
CA GLN A 68 -2.10 -6.75 -17.74
C GLN A 68 -1.36 -8.02 -17.27
N MET A 69 -0.06 -8.11 -17.53
CA MET A 69 0.77 -9.29 -17.17
C MET A 69 1.42 -9.21 -15.78
N SER A 70 1.46 -8.03 -15.17
CA SER A 70 2.01 -7.86 -13.82
C SER A 70 1.24 -6.81 -13.01
N ALA A 71 1.29 -6.92 -11.70
CA ALA A 71 0.67 -6.00 -10.76
C ALA A 71 1.51 -5.86 -9.48
N HIS A 72 1.26 -4.83 -8.69
CA HIS A 72 1.91 -4.67 -7.39
C HIS A 72 1.13 -5.45 -6.32
N ALA A 73 1.87 -6.05 -5.39
CA ALA A 73 1.32 -6.80 -4.28
C ALA A 73 1.89 -6.31 -2.95
N ILE A 74 1.19 -6.61 -1.86
CA ILE A 74 1.69 -6.45 -0.50
C ILE A 74 1.96 -7.83 0.05
N PHE A 75 3.20 -8.08 0.48
CA PHE A 75 3.62 -9.29 1.17
C PHE A 75 3.83 -8.95 2.65
N GLY A 76 3.23 -9.71 3.55
CA GLY A 76 3.35 -9.55 5.00
C GLY A 76 4.19 -10.67 5.59
N PHE A 77 5.34 -10.33 6.16
CA PHE A 77 6.24 -11.29 6.78
C PHE A 77 6.05 -11.36 8.30
N ALA A 78 6.25 -12.52 8.89
CA ALA A 78 6.14 -12.77 10.33
C ALA A 78 7.32 -12.17 11.11
N SER A 79 8.51 -12.04 10.50
CA SER A 79 9.69 -11.46 11.12
C SER A 79 10.29 -10.30 10.34
N VAL A 80 11.00 -9.42 11.07
CA VAL A 80 11.80 -8.33 10.51
C VAL A 80 12.89 -8.86 9.60
N VAL A 81 13.51 -9.98 9.96
CA VAL A 81 14.63 -10.58 9.22
C VAL A 81 14.18 -10.98 7.82
N SER A 82 13.04 -11.67 7.70
CA SER A 82 12.47 -12.09 6.41
C SER A 82 12.01 -10.89 5.56
N ALA A 83 11.38 -9.89 6.19
CA ALA A 83 11.01 -8.65 5.49
C ALA A 83 12.24 -7.90 4.95
N ASN A 84 13.28 -7.76 5.76
CA ASN A 84 14.52 -7.10 5.35
C ASN A 84 15.28 -7.93 4.30
N HIS A 85 15.23 -9.25 4.36
CA HIS A 85 15.74 -10.12 3.30
C HIS A 85 15.05 -9.80 1.97
N ALA A 86 13.71 -9.71 1.97
CA ALA A 86 12.93 -9.34 0.78
C ALA A 86 13.23 -7.92 0.26
N ILE A 87 13.51 -6.94 1.13
CA ILE A 87 13.87 -5.57 0.72
C ILE A 87 15.31 -5.50 0.17
N ARG A 88 16.22 -6.28 0.76
CA ARG A 88 17.65 -6.29 0.41
C ARG A 88 17.91 -7.06 -0.88
N HIS A 89 17.23 -8.18 -1.07
CA HIS A 89 17.40 -9.07 -2.21
C HIS A 89 16.19 -8.99 -3.15
N ARG A 90 16.39 -9.37 -4.41
CA ARG A 90 15.26 -9.49 -5.35
C ARG A 90 14.50 -10.75 -4.99
N LEU A 91 13.18 -10.68 -4.81
CA LEU A 91 12.37 -11.87 -4.65
C LEU A 91 12.19 -12.56 -6.00
N PHE A 92 12.25 -13.89 -6.04
CA PHE A 92 11.85 -14.71 -7.18
C PHE A 92 10.40 -15.15 -6.97
N VAL A 93 9.50 -14.68 -7.83
CA VAL A 93 8.06 -14.99 -7.77
C VAL A 93 7.62 -15.42 -9.16
N ASP A 94 7.17 -16.67 -9.26
CA ASP A 94 6.60 -17.27 -10.47
C ASP A 94 7.43 -17.01 -11.75
N GLY A 95 8.71 -17.40 -11.70
CA GLY A 95 9.63 -17.27 -12.84
C GLY A 95 10.27 -15.89 -13.02
N ARG A 96 9.98 -14.90 -12.15
CA ARG A 96 10.48 -13.53 -12.30
C ARG A 96 11.12 -12.98 -11.02
N HIS A 97 12.25 -12.28 -11.19
CA HIS A 97 12.81 -11.45 -10.12
C HIS A 97 12.06 -10.12 -9.99
N VAL A 98 11.59 -9.82 -8.78
CA VAL A 98 10.79 -8.65 -8.43
C VAL A 98 11.41 -7.90 -7.25
N MET A 99 11.20 -6.57 -7.21
CA MET A 99 11.75 -5.72 -6.14
C MET A 99 10.74 -5.64 -5.02
N ALA A 100 11.21 -5.59 -3.77
CA ALA A 100 10.36 -5.24 -2.63
C ALA A 100 10.87 -3.97 -1.94
N GLN A 101 9.95 -3.21 -1.38
CA GLN A 101 10.20 -2.01 -0.60
C GLN A 101 9.34 -2.03 0.66
N LYS A 102 9.85 -1.44 1.74
CA LYS A 102 9.11 -1.30 3.00
C LYS A 102 7.76 -0.63 2.75
N LEU A 103 6.66 -1.22 3.22
CA LEU A 103 5.35 -0.59 3.14
C LEU A 103 5.26 0.51 4.19
N LEU A 104 5.34 1.76 3.73
CA LEU A 104 5.16 2.94 4.58
C LEU A 104 3.69 3.35 4.62
N SER A 105 3.29 3.92 5.76
CA SER A 105 1.93 4.46 5.90
C SER A 105 1.79 5.75 5.11
N GLU A 106 0.80 5.79 4.23
CA GLU A 106 0.47 6.98 3.46
C GLU A 106 -0.69 7.74 4.10
N PRO A 107 -0.78 9.07 3.90
CA PRO A 107 -1.91 9.84 4.38
C PRO A 107 -3.19 9.36 3.67
N ILE A 108 -4.23 9.08 4.46
CA ILE A 108 -5.51 8.59 3.95
C ILE A 108 -6.15 9.65 3.06
N CYS A 109 -6.59 9.24 1.86
CA CYS A 109 -7.49 10.00 1.01
C CYS A 109 -8.94 9.61 1.28
N CYS A 110 -9.81 10.57 1.59
CA CYS A 110 -11.24 10.30 1.68
C CYS A 110 -11.84 10.06 0.29
N LEU A 111 -12.38 8.87 0.04
CA LEU A 111 -12.94 8.51 -1.28
C LEU A 111 -14.23 9.26 -1.65
N LYS A 112 -14.81 10.05 -0.74
CA LYS A 112 -15.98 10.91 -1.02
C LYS A 112 -15.55 12.30 -1.47
N CYS A 113 -14.78 13.02 -0.65
CA CYS A 113 -14.36 14.39 -0.98
C CYS A 113 -13.02 14.48 -1.74
N GLN A 114 -12.29 13.36 -1.86
CA GLN A 114 -10.96 13.27 -2.49
C GLN A 114 -9.90 14.16 -1.84
N ILE A 115 -10.10 14.54 -0.58
CA ILE A 115 -9.14 15.33 0.20
C ILE A 115 -8.24 14.37 0.99
N VAL A 116 -6.92 14.52 0.82
CA VAL A 116 -5.90 13.75 1.56
C VAL A 116 -5.61 14.39 2.90
N GLY A 117 -5.45 13.55 3.93
CA GLY A 117 -4.99 13.97 5.26
C GLY A 117 -6.07 14.61 6.14
N THR A 118 -7.35 14.41 5.84
CA THR A 118 -8.47 15.00 6.59
C THR A 118 -8.82 14.29 7.90
N GLY A 119 -8.27 13.11 8.14
CA GLY A 119 -8.59 12.29 9.31
C GLY A 119 -9.97 11.61 9.27
N HIS A 120 -10.73 11.74 8.18
CA HIS A 120 -12.00 11.03 8.00
C HIS A 120 -11.98 10.12 6.77
N ASN A 121 -12.87 9.13 6.75
CA ASN A 121 -13.13 8.27 5.59
C ASN A 121 -14.45 8.67 4.90
N ALA A 122 -14.80 8.00 3.81
CA ALA A 122 -16.01 8.31 3.04
C ALA A 122 -17.32 8.20 3.86
N VAL A 123 -17.38 7.28 4.83
CA VAL A 123 -18.56 7.06 5.68
C VAL A 123 -18.78 8.22 6.64
N ALA A 124 -17.71 8.73 7.25
CA ALA A 124 -17.74 9.87 8.16
C ALA A 124 -17.53 11.22 7.46
N CYS A 125 -17.62 11.27 6.12
CA CYS A 125 -17.33 12.47 5.36
C CYS A 125 -18.52 13.45 5.41
N PRO A 126 -18.31 14.73 5.81
CA PRO A 126 -19.38 15.72 5.87
C PRO A 126 -19.81 16.24 4.49
N SER A 127 -19.09 15.92 3.41
CA SER A 127 -19.48 16.32 2.06
C SER A 127 -20.82 15.73 1.67
N VAL A 128 -21.66 16.52 1.02
CA VAL A 128 -22.94 16.07 0.44
C VAL A 128 -22.77 15.45 -0.95
N HIS A 129 -21.68 15.77 -1.66
CA HIS A 129 -21.39 15.28 -3.00
C HIS A 129 -20.18 14.34 -3.00
N ASP A 130 -20.21 13.37 -3.92
CA ASP A 130 -19.02 12.65 -4.35
C ASP A 130 -18.18 13.58 -5.23
N MET A 131 -16.86 13.58 -5.02
CA MET A 131 -15.90 14.35 -5.79
C MET A 131 -15.11 13.41 -6.70
N CYS A 132 -14.87 13.85 -7.92
CA CYS A 132 -14.06 13.12 -8.89
C CYS A 132 -12.58 13.22 -8.52
N ALA A 133 -11.90 12.09 -8.35
CA ALA A 133 -10.48 12.05 -8.02
C ALA A 133 -9.57 12.56 -9.15
N ARG A 134 -10.10 12.67 -10.37
CA ARG A 134 -9.37 13.06 -11.58
C ARG A 134 -9.45 14.56 -11.86
N CYS A 135 -10.65 15.14 -11.85
CA CYS A 135 -10.88 16.55 -12.18
C CYS A 135 -11.42 17.39 -11.01
N GLY A 136 -11.76 16.78 -9.88
CA GLY A 136 -12.25 17.52 -8.72
C GLY A 136 -13.71 18.01 -8.81
N ASP A 137 -14.49 17.62 -9.82
CA ASP A 137 -15.91 17.98 -9.93
C ASP A 137 -16.85 17.09 -9.11
N MET A 138 -18.12 17.51 -8.98
CA MET A 138 -19.14 16.89 -8.12
C MET A 138 -19.84 15.68 -8.75
N TYR A 139 -19.07 14.66 -9.13
CA TYR A 139 -19.58 13.37 -9.59
C TYR A 139 -18.58 12.24 -9.27
N ARG A 140 -19.01 10.99 -9.44
CA ARG A 140 -18.15 9.83 -9.17
C ARG A 140 -17.06 9.71 -10.21
N THR A 141 -15.83 9.41 -9.79
CA THR A 141 -14.68 9.22 -10.71
C THR A 141 -14.96 8.21 -11.84
N ALA A 142 -15.84 7.24 -11.63
CA ALA A 142 -16.25 6.27 -12.67
C ALA A 142 -17.03 6.89 -13.84
N GLU A 143 -17.67 8.04 -13.62
CA GLU A 143 -18.45 8.81 -14.61
C GLU A 143 -17.60 9.89 -15.31
N CYS A 144 -16.32 9.98 -14.95
CA CYS A 144 -15.42 11.01 -15.44
C CYS A 144 -15.00 10.80 -16.89
N THR A 145 -15.34 11.75 -17.76
CA THR A 145 -14.98 11.74 -19.19
C THR A 145 -13.93 12.79 -19.57
N VAL A 146 -13.46 13.61 -18.61
CA VAL A 146 -12.46 14.65 -18.88
C VAL A 146 -11.12 14.08 -19.34
N LEU A 147 -10.40 14.87 -20.14
CA LEU A 147 -9.08 14.52 -20.65
C LEU A 147 -8.01 14.60 -19.56
N ASP A 148 -6.87 13.97 -19.79
CA ASP A 148 -5.74 14.01 -18.85
C ASP A 148 -5.16 15.41 -18.64
N THR A 149 -5.36 16.32 -19.60
CA THR A 149 -5.00 17.75 -19.52
C THR A 149 -5.93 18.55 -18.60
N GLU A 150 -7.12 18.01 -18.30
CA GLU A 150 -8.17 18.63 -17.51
C GLU A 150 -8.22 18.02 -16.09
N ARG A 151 -7.07 17.53 -15.62
CA ARG A 151 -6.94 16.98 -14.28
C ARG A 151 -6.84 18.10 -13.24
N ALA A 152 -7.57 17.92 -12.15
CA ALA A 152 -7.47 18.77 -10.98
C ALA A 152 -7.56 17.91 -9.72
N TYR A 153 -6.81 18.32 -8.71
CA TYR A 153 -6.76 17.66 -7.43
C TYR A 153 -7.39 18.54 -6.36
N SER A 154 -8.37 18.00 -5.64
CA SER A 154 -9.15 18.72 -4.62
C SER A 154 -8.31 19.40 -3.52
N ASN A 155 -7.09 18.90 -3.23
CA ASN A 155 -6.16 19.54 -2.29
C ASN A 155 -5.25 20.59 -2.93
N CYS A 156 -4.80 20.34 -4.16
CA CYS A 156 -3.92 21.24 -4.89
C CYS A 156 -4.83 22.37 -5.47
N ARG A 157 -5.20 23.36 -4.63
CA ARG A 157 -5.97 24.55 -5.03
C ARG A 157 -5.14 25.41 -5.98
N ALA A 158 -5.20 25.16 -7.28
CA ALA A 158 -5.23 26.31 -8.19
C ALA A 158 -6.56 27.07 -7.89
N ALA A 159 -6.67 28.35 -8.25
CA ALA A 159 -7.92 29.08 -8.02
C ALA A 159 -9.14 28.28 -8.55
N LYS A 160 -10.34 28.45 -7.96
CA LYS A 160 -11.55 27.78 -8.45
C LYS A 160 -11.61 27.89 -9.99
N GLY A 161 -11.59 26.76 -10.69
CA GLY A 161 -11.64 26.71 -12.16
C GLY A 161 -10.28 26.58 -12.88
N GLN A 162 -9.16 26.40 -12.18
CA GLN A 162 -7.87 26.11 -12.81
C GLN A 162 -7.47 24.64 -12.63
N PHE A 163 -7.15 24.00 -13.76
CA PHE A 163 -6.51 22.69 -13.77
C PHE A 163 -5.08 22.81 -13.27
N CYS A 164 -4.70 21.98 -12.29
CA CYS A 164 -3.32 21.87 -11.80
C CYS A 164 -2.51 20.81 -12.57
N GLY A 165 -3.09 20.23 -13.62
CA GLY A 165 -2.46 19.26 -14.52
C GLY A 165 -2.34 17.85 -13.93
N HIS A 166 -2.86 17.64 -12.72
CA HIS A 166 -2.78 16.35 -12.04
C HIS A 166 -4.02 16.07 -11.19
N GLY A 167 -4.27 14.79 -10.94
CA GLY A 167 -5.37 14.33 -10.09
C GLY A 167 -4.88 13.89 -8.72
N THR A 168 -5.80 13.42 -7.89
CA THR A 168 -5.59 12.99 -6.50
C THR A 168 -4.55 11.87 -6.34
N ALA A 169 -4.37 11.05 -7.37
CA ALA A 169 -3.42 9.95 -7.34
C ALA A 169 -1.96 10.37 -7.61
N ASP A 170 -1.71 11.63 -7.97
CA ASP A 170 -0.37 12.10 -8.30
C ASP A 170 0.50 12.22 -7.04
N ARG A 171 1.54 11.38 -7.00
CA ARG A 171 2.49 11.31 -5.88
C ARG A 171 3.56 12.39 -5.93
N SER A 172 3.54 13.24 -6.95
CA SER A 172 4.42 14.41 -7.10
C SER A 172 3.73 15.74 -6.73
N CYS A 173 2.42 15.78 -6.42
CA CYS A 173 1.78 17.02 -5.91
C CYS A 173 2.43 17.39 -4.58
N LEU A 174 2.92 18.63 -4.49
CA LEU A 174 3.60 19.15 -3.30
C LEU A 174 2.73 19.06 -2.04
N VAL A 175 1.41 19.23 -2.16
CA VAL A 175 0.48 19.06 -1.03
C VAL A 175 0.43 17.59 -0.58
N PHE A 176 0.50 16.63 -1.50
CA PHE A 176 0.60 15.22 -1.12
C PHE A 176 1.92 14.94 -0.40
N THR A 177 3.04 15.39 -0.95
CA THR A 177 4.38 15.19 -0.37
C THR A 177 4.48 15.77 1.04
N ASP A 178 3.97 16.99 1.26
CA ASP A 178 3.92 17.63 2.59
C ASP A 178 3.08 16.80 3.60
N ARG A 179 1.90 16.34 3.19
CA ARG A 179 1.05 15.48 4.03
C ARG A 179 1.67 14.11 4.30
N LEU A 180 2.39 13.56 3.32
CA LEU A 180 3.14 12.32 3.49
C LEU A 180 4.25 12.51 4.51
N GLN A 181 5.07 13.54 4.37
CA GLN A 181 6.15 13.84 5.31
C GLN A 181 5.60 13.96 6.74
N PHE A 182 4.54 14.72 6.96
CA PHE A 182 3.90 14.84 8.27
C PHE A 182 3.37 13.51 8.83
N ALA A 183 2.90 12.61 7.96
CA ALA A 183 2.50 11.26 8.38
C ALA A 183 3.72 10.39 8.76
N LEU A 184 4.82 10.50 8.01
CA LEU A 184 6.05 9.73 8.24
C LEU A 184 6.83 10.23 9.48
N GLU A 185 6.82 11.53 9.79
CA GLU A 185 7.49 12.11 10.97
C GLU A 185 6.98 11.51 12.30
N ARG A 186 5.74 11.00 12.32
CA ARG A 186 5.15 10.31 13.47
C ARG A 186 5.62 8.86 13.62
N ASN A 187 6.34 8.34 12.64
CA ASN A 187 6.89 6.99 12.61
C ASN A 187 8.41 7.08 12.41
N PRO A 188 9.21 7.10 13.48
CA PRO A 188 10.67 7.16 13.37
C PRO A 188 11.26 6.05 12.48
N GLU A 189 10.63 4.88 12.42
CA GLU A 189 11.08 3.78 11.56
C GLU A 189 10.97 4.12 10.07
N ALA A 190 10.14 5.08 9.66
CA ALA A 190 9.92 5.45 8.26
C ALA A 190 11.14 6.08 7.59
N ASN A 191 12.08 6.60 8.37
CA ASN A 191 13.33 7.19 7.85
C ASN A 191 14.32 6.12 7.35
N TYR A 192 14.08 4.85 7.68
CA TYR A 192 14.97 3.75 7.34
C TYR A 192 14.41 2.95 6.16
N ARG A 193 15.32 2.57 5.25
CA ARG A 193 15.00 1.68 4.13
C ARG A 193 14.50 0.31 4.61
N TYR A 194 15.09 -0.18 5.69
CA TYR A 194 14.77 -1.47 6.30
C TYR A 194 13.88 -1.27 7.54
N TYR A 195 13.34 -2.36 8.06
CA TYR A 195 12.81 -2.39 9.42
C TYR A 195 13.99 -2.45 10.39
N PRO A 196 14.16 -1.48 11.30
CA PRO A 196 15.31 -1.46 12.20
C PRO A 196 15.38 -2.70 13.08
N THR A 197 16.59 -3.23 13.26
CA THR A 197 16.94 -4.28 14.22
C THR A 197 18.15 -3.84 15.05
N ASP A 198 18.67 -4.74 15.89
CA ASP A 198 19.93 -4.53 16.60
C ASP A 198 21.16 -4.46 15.66
N ASP A 199 21.00 -4.82 14.38
CA ASP A 199 22.04 -4.67 13.35
C ASP A 199 22.02 -3.24 12.76
N PRO A 200 23.07 -2.43 12.96
CA PRO A 200 23.15 -1.07 12.43
C PRO A 200 23.05 -0.98 10.90
N ALA A 201 23.29 -2.08 10.17
CA ALA A 201 23.11 -2.11 8.72
C ALA A 201 21.63 -1.94 8.29
N THR A 202 20.69 -1.98 9.23
CA THR A 202 19.25 -1.77 9.01
C THR A 202 18.78 -0.35 9.36
N TRP A 203 19.69 0.51 9.85
CA TRP A 203 19.44 1.91 10.18
C TRP A 203 19.77 2.83 8.98
#